data_AF-G9N694-F1
#
_entry.id   AF-G9N694-F1
#
_cell.length_a   1.000
_cell.length_b   1.000
_cell.length_c   1.000
_cell.angle_alpha   90.00
_cell.angle_beta   90.00
_cell.angle_gamma   90.00
#
_symmetry.space_group_name_H-M   'P 1'
#
loop_
_entity.id
_entity.type
_entity.pdbx_description
1 polymer ?
#
loop_
_entity_poly.entity_id
_entity_poly.type
_entity_poly.pdbx_seq_one_letter_code
_entity_poly.pdbx_strand_id
1 'polypeptide(L)'
;MNPNPSDNGPEEPLQLFPGTPEQAKQFQEWVEAADKLICFEDVAEWMRGNANVLLEHGDEVEVIQQVLDNIAKDFQKKISPTATIKLPGYGYHLDRMPEGHFPVFATDTGTEWNAGPLFVRELCILKVVEEITNKPGWWSNIHDTHIIDRWKKEILGLEWSKYLTYADFTPSMADWCIEELKLKADLYKNTGLIPVLDYDDCVIKSDKLVPEALKRELSIGSKKLSQAIPDDNISHDLPPSI
;
A
#
# COMPACT_ATOMS: atom_id res chain seq x y z
N MET A 1 13.50 -2.52 -27.48
CA MET A 1 13.57 -1.34 -28.36
C MET A 1 14.57 -0.37 -27.74
N ASN A 2 15.49 0.16 -28.55
CA ASN A 2 16.66 0.95 -28.14
C ASN A 2 16.32 2.18 -27.28
N PRO A 3 17.16 2.55 -26.29
CA PRO A 3 17.26 3.92 -25.85
C PRO A 3 18.27 4.66 -26.73
N ASN A 4 17.83 5.68 -27.46
CA ASN A 4 18.71 6.72 -27.98
C ASN A 4 18.82 7.82 -26.91
N PRO A 5 20.02 8.18 -26.41
CA PRO A 5 20.25 9.48 -25.81
C PRO A 5 21.09 10.29 -26.80
N SER A 6 20.43 10.92 -27.76
CA SER A 6 21.05 12.01 -28.51
C SER A 6 20.24 13.27 -28.21
N ASP A 7 20.55 13.91 -27.10
CA ASP A 7 20.12 15.28 -26.86
C ASP A 7 21.31 16.07 -26.30
N ASN A 8 22.25 16.37 -27.21
CA ASN A 8 23.29 17.37 -27.00
C ASN A 8 22.90 18.58 -27.88
N GLY A 9 21.81 19.24 -27.53
CA GLY A 9 21.54 20.61 -27.97
C GLY A 9 22.21 21.61 -27.01
N PRO A 10 22.56 22.83 -27.45
CA PRO A 10 22.98 23.89 -26.54
C PRO A 10 21.84 24.17 -25.56
N GLU A 11 22.07 23.95 -24.26
CA GLU A 11 21.06 24.20 -23.22
C GLU A 11 20.59 25.66 -23.30
N GLU A 12 19.36 25.86 -23.77
CA GLU A 12 18.66 27.14 -23.62
C GLU A 12 18.64 27.53 -22.13
N PRO A 13 18.66 28.85 -21.82
CA PRO A 13 18.56 29.29 -20.43
C PRO A 13 17.32 28.66 -19.79
N LEU A 14 17.51 27.96 -18.67
CA LEU A 14 16.41 27.31 -17.95
C LEU A 14 15.34 28.36 -17.63
N GLN A 15 14.21 28.29 -18.33
CA GLN A 15 13.07 29.14 -18.05
C GLN A 15 12.37 28.58 -16.81
N LEU A 16 12.59 29.22 -15.66
CA LEU A 16 12.08 28.74 -14.37
C LEU A 16 10.54 28.64 -14.35
N PHE A 17 9.87 29.52 -15.09
CA PHE A 17 8.41 29.61 -15.15
C PHE A 17 7.93 29.88 -16.60
N PRO A 18 6.91 29.15 -17.11
CA PRO A 18 6.48 29.25 -18.51
C PRO A 18 5.59 30.47 -18.86
N GLY A 19 5.28 31.34 -17.89
CA GLY A 19 4.46 32.55 -18.09
C GLY A 19 5.22 33.79 -18.61
N THR A 20 4.62 34.98 -18.44
CA THR A 20 5.25 36.24 -18.90
C THR A 20 6.53 36.55 -18.12
N PRO A 21 7.46 37.37 -18.67
CA PRO A 21 8.69 37.74 -17.97
C PRO A 21 8.44 38.38 -16.59
N GLU A 22 7.36 39.15 -16.45
CA GLU A 22 6.96 39.74 -15.16
C GLU A 22 6.53 38.68 -14.15
N GLN A 23 5.75 37.69 -14.57
CA GLN A 23 5.32 36.58 -13.73
C GLN A 23 6.50 35.70 -13.32
N ALA A 24 7.43 35.42 -14.26
CA ALA A 24 8.63 34.66 -13.96
C ALA A 24 9.51 35.34 -12.91
N LYS A 25 9.63 36.67 -12.97
CA LYS A 25 10.36 37.45 -11.96
C LYS A 25 9.68 37.40 -10.59
N GLN A 26 8.36 37.59 -10.53
CA GLN A 26 7.59 37.48 -9.28
C GLN A 26 7.70 36.08 -8.68
N PHE A 27 7.66 35.05 -9.52
CA PHE A 27 7.83 33.66 -9.09
C PHE A 27 9.21 33.42 -8.50
N GLN A 28 10.28 33.91 -9.13
CA GLN A 28 11.63 33.77 -8.61
C GLN A 28 11.80 34.47 -7.25
N GLU A 29 11.29 35.69 -7.10
CA GLU A 29 11.33 36.42 -5.82
C GLU A 29 10.56 35.65 -4.72
N TRP A 30 9.44 35.02 -5.06
CA TRP A 30 8.69 34.16 -4.15
C TRP A 30 9.46 32.89 -3.75
N VAL A 31 10.11 32.21 -4.71
CA VAL A 31 10.93 31.02 -4.45
C VAL A 31 12.12 31.37 -3.54
N GLU A 32 12.79 32.50 -3.78
CA GLU A 32 13.94 32.94 -2.99
C GLU A 32 13.55 33.40 -1.56
N ALA A 33 12.32 33.89 -1.38
CA ALA A 33 11.77 34.28 -0.08
C ALA A 33 11.20 33.10 0.73
N ALA A 34 11.14 31.89 0.16
CA ALA A 34 10.57 30.74 0.84
C ALA A 34 11.51 30.19 1.93
N ASP A 35 11.05 30.22 3.19
CA ASP A 35 11.77 29.65 4.34
C ASP A 35 11.64 28.12 4.45
N LYS A 36 10.79 27.49 3.62
CA LYS A 36 10.52 26.05 3.60
C LYS A 36 10.70 25.46 2.20
N LEU A 37 10.86 24.14 2.12
CA LEU A 37 10.82 23.43 0.84
C LEU A 37 9.45 23.65 0.18
N ILE A 38 9.49 24.11 -1.07
CA ILE A 38 8.30 24.36 -1.89
C ILE A 38 7.82 23.02 -2.43
N CYS A 39 6.57 22.66 -2.14
CA CYS A 39 5.94 21.45 -2.66
C CYS A 39 4.91 21.76 -3.75
N PHE A 40 4.30 20.71 -4.32
CA PHE A 40 3.29 20.83 -5.36
C PHE A 40 2.15 21.79 -5.02
N GLU A 41 1.60 21.69 -3.81
CA GLU A 41 0.46 22.52 -3.40
C GLU A 41 0.83 24.01 -3.30
N ASP A 42 2.04 24.33 -2.82
CA ASP A 42 2.52 25.71 -2.72
C ASP A 42 2.62 26.37 -4.11
N VAL A 43 3.09 25.64 -5.13
CA VAL A 43 3.18 26.14 -6.51
C VAL A 43 1.79 26.23 -7.14
N ALA A 44 0.91 25.26 -6.89
CA ALA A 44 -0.46 25.25 -7.39
C ALA A 44 -1.25 26.47 -6.88
N GLU A 45 -1.18 26.77 -5.58
CA GLU A 45 -1.82 27.94 -4.98
C GLU A 45 -1.28 29.25 -5.57
N TRP A 46 0.05 29.34 -5.71
CA TRP A 46 0.67 30.52 -6.30
C TRP A 46 0.21 30.74 -7.75
N MET A 47 0.18 29.68 -8.56
CA MET A 47 -0.26 29.74 -9.96
C MET A 47 -1.74 30.11 -10.08
N ARG A 48 -2.63 29.58 -9.23
CA ARG A 48 -4.04 29.96 -9.22
C ARG A 48 -4.24 31.44 -8.91
N GLY A 49 -3.41 32.01 -8.03
CA GLY A 49 -3.47 33.43 -7.66
C GLY A 49 -2.87 34.39 -8.70
N ASN A 50 -1.83 33.97 -9.43
CA ASN A 50 -0.99 34.88 -10.22
C ASN A 50 -0.89 34.54 -11.72
N ALA A 51 -1.27 33.33 -12.11
CA ALA A 51 -1.09 32.80 -13.46
C ALA A 51 -2.17 31.78 -13.87
N ASN A 52 -3.43 32.04 -13.49
CA ASN A 52 -4.56 31.12 -13.69
C ASN A 52 -4.78 30.69 -15.16
N VAL A 53 -4.40 31.54 -16.12
CA VAL A 53 -4.51 31.25 -17.57
C VAL A 53 -3.69 30.02 -17.99
N LEU A 54 -2.59 29.73 -17.28
CA LEU A 54 -1.76 28.54 -17.54
C LEU A 54 -2.40 27.24 -17.04
N LEU A 55 -3.50 27.32 -16.28
CA LEU A 55 -4.18 26.18 -15.66
C LEU A 55 -5.47 25.77 -16.40
N GLU A 56 -5.97 26.59 -17.33
CA GLU A 56 -7.31 26.41 -17.93
C GLU A 56 -7.47 25.23 -18.92
N HIS A 57 -6.42 24.45 -19.20
CA HIS A 57 -6.42 23.45 -20.29
C HIS A 57 -6.32 21.99 -19.86
N GLY A 58 -6.46 21.69 -18.57
CA GLY A 58 -6.43 20.30 -18.06
C GLY A 58 -5.02 19.72 -17.88
N ASP A 59 -3.98 20.45 -18.27
CA ASP A 59 -2.57 20.11 -18.08
C ASP A 59 -1.96 20.73 -16.81
N GLU A 60 -2.79 21.13 -15.83
CA GLU A 60 -2.35 21.80 -14.59
C GLU A 60 -1.22 21.02 -13.89
N VAL A 61 -1.39 19.70 -13.79
CA VAL A 61 -0.44 18.82 -13.11
C VAL A 61 0.90 18.78 -13.82
N GLU A 62 0.90 18.68 -15.15
CA GLU A 62 2.12 18.62 -15.95
C GLU A 62 2.90 19.94 -15.91
N VAL A 63 2.19 21.07 -15.98
CA VAL A 63 2.78 22.41 -15.89
C VAL A 63 3.40 22.65 -14.50
N ILE A 64 2.71 22.26 -13.43
CA ILE A 64 3.22 22.39 -12.06
C ILE A 64 4.46 21.48 -11.86
N GLN A 65 4.41 20.23 -12.31
CA GLN A 65 5.55 19.31 -12.24
C GLN A 65 6.76 19.84 -13.01
N GLN A 66 6.55 20.42 -14.19
CA GLN A 66 7.62 21.03 -14.99
C GLN A 66 8.28 22.21 -14.27
N VAL A 67 7.49 23.06 -13.59
CA VAL A 67 8.01 24.18 -12.80
C VAL A 67 8.80 23.69 -11.59
N LEU A 68 8.28 22.69 -10.86
CA LEU A 68 9.02 22.10 -9.74
C LEU A 68 10.33 21.44 -10.20
N ASP A 69 10.32 20.76 -11.34
CA ASP A 69 11.54 20.20 -11.95
C ASP A 69 12.56 21.29 -12.30
N ASN A 70 12.09 22.44 -12.79
CA ASN A 70 12.96 23.57 -13.08
C ASN A 70 13.56 24.18 -11.81
N ILE A 71 12.80 24.27 -10.71
CA ILE A 71 13.31 24.68 -9.39
C ILE A 71 14.39 23.69 -8.92
N ALA A 72 14.13 22.38 -9.00
CA ALA A 72 15.10 21.36 -8.59
C ALA A 72 16.39 21.39 -9.43
N LYS A 73 16.29 21.67 -10.74
CA LYS A 73 17.44 21.84 -11.64
C LYS A 73 18.23 23.12 -11.35
N ASP A 74 17.56 24.24 -11.05
CA ASP A 74 18.23 25.49 -10.65
C ASP A 74 19.02 25.30 -9.35
N PHE A 75 18.40 24.65 -8.36
CA PHE A 75 19.06 24.29 -7.11
C PHE A 75 20.29 23.39 -7.34
N GLN A 76 20.16 22.39 -8.21
CA GLN A 76 21.28 21.53 -8.61
C GLN A 76 22.39 22.34 -9.29
N LYS A 77 22.08 23.23 -10.24
CA LYS A 77 23.09 24.07 -10.92
C LYS A 77 23.85 24.96 -9.94
N LYS A 78 23.20 25.44 -8.87
CA LYS A 78 23.84 26.22 -7.80
C LYS A 78 24.87 25.40 -7.00
N ILE A 79 24.59 24.13 -6.73
CA ILE A 79 25.44 23.27 -5.88
C ILE A 79 26.46 22.47 -6.71
N SER A 80 26.11 22.07 -7.92
CA SER A 80 26.90 21.20 -8.79
C SER A 80 26.69 21.58 -10.25
N PRO A 81 27.39 22.62 -10.75
CA PRO A 81 27.18 23.18 -12.08
C PRO A 81 27.56 22.23 -13.24
N THR A 82 28.23 21.12 -12.94
CA THR A 82 28.76 20.17 -13.94
C THR A 82 28.07 18.81 -13.95
N ALA A 83 27.16 18.54 -13.02
CA ALA A 83 26.53 17.22 -12.89
C ALA A 83 25.01 17.32 -13.01
N THR A 84 24.46 16.68 -14.04
CA THR A 84 23.01 16.48 -14.21
C THR A 84 22.63 15.16 -13.56
N ILE A 85 22.35 15.20 -12.26
CA ILE A 85 21.83 14.04 -11.50
C ILE A 85 20.31 14.12 -11.48
N LYS A 86 19.66 12.98 -11.68
CA LYS A 86 18.22 12.85 -11.91
C LYS A 86 17.57 12.08 -10.77
N LEU A 87 17.44 12.71 -9.59
CA LEU A 87 16.87 12.13 -8.36
C LEU A 87 15.75 13.03 -7.79
N PRO A 88 14.74 12.47 -7.10
CA PRO A 88 13.74 13.27 -6.39
C PRO A 88 14.40 14.24 -5.39
N GLY A 89 14.07 15.52 -5.48
CA GLY A 89 14.69 16.60 -4.71
C GLY A 89 16.07 17.04 -5.21
N TYR A 90 16.61 16.42 -6.27
CA TYR A 90 17.91 16.77 -6.85
C TYR A 90 17.91 16.50 -8.37
N GLY A 91 17.52 17.53 -9.14
CA GLY A 91 17.31 17.48 -10.60
C GLY A 91 15.91 17.00 -11.04
N TYR A 92 15.13 16.42 -10.12
CA TYR A 92 13.68 16.26 -10.21
C TYR A 92 12.99 16.83 -8.97
N HIS A 93 11.72 17.18 -9.08
CA HIS A 93 10.91 17.56 -7.93
C HIS A 93 10.81 16.44 -6.89
N LEU A 94 10.59 16.82 -5.63
CA LEU A 94 10.61 15.89 -4.49
C LEU A 94 9.52 14.81 -4.60
N ASP A 95 8.35 15.19 -5.11
CA ASP A 95 7.19 14.31 -5.22
C ASP A 95 7.25 13.38 -6.45
N ARG A 96 8.34 13.43 -7.23
CA ARG A 96 8.47 12.63 -8.44
C ARG A 96 8.58 11.15 -8.10
N MET A 97 7.56 10.39 -8.43
CA MET A 97 7.60 8.92 -8.41
C MET A 97 8.32 8.39 -9.66
N PRO A 98 9.14 7.33 -9.53
CA PRO A 98 9.72 6.68 -10.70
C PRO A 98 8.62 5.98 -11.52
N GLU A 99 8.80 5.94 -12.84
CA GLU A 99 7.90 5.18 -13.71
C GLU A 99 7.96 3.67 -13.35
N GLY A 100 6.80 3.05 -13.16
CA GLY A 100 6.67 1.62 -12.83
C GLY A 100 6.24 1.35 -11.38
N HIS A 101 6.47 0.13 -10.91
CA HIS A 101 6.10 -0.28 -9.55
C HIS A 101 7.15 0.20 -8.54
N PHE A 102 6.89 1.34 -7.90
CA PHE A 102 7.53 1.72 -6.64
C PHE A 102 6.71 1.14 -5.48
N PRO A 103 7.31 0.69 -4.37
CA PRO A 103 6.57 0.10 -3.25
C PRO A 103 5.84 1.18 -2.43
N VAL A 104 4.92 1.91 -3.06
CA VAL A 104 3.94 2.78 -2.41
C VAL A 104 2.62 2.01 -2.34
N PHE A 105 1.97 2.06 -1.17
CA PHE A 105 0.66 1.43 -0.97
C PHE A 105 -0.46 2.14 -1.75
N ALA A 106 -0.30 3.44 -2.04
CA ALA A 106 -1.22 4.22 -2.84
C ALA A 106 -0.44 5.26 -3.65
N THR A 107 -0.73 5.36 -4.96
CA THR A 107 -0.24 6.42 -5.84
C THR A 107 -1.44 7.24 -6.31
N ASP A 108 -1.26 8.55 -6.46
CA ASP A 108 -2.23 9.49 -7.02
C ASP A 108 -2.56 9.25 -8.50
N THR A 109 -1.75 8.46 -9.20
CA THR A 109 -1.85 8.17 -10.63
C THR A 109 -2.88 7.10 -11.01
N GLY A 110 -3.57 6.49 -10.06
CA GLY A 110 -4.55 5.43 -10.36
C GLY A 110 -3.95 4.12 -10.90
N THR A 111 -2.62 3.99 -10.96
CA THR A 111 -1.90 2.70 -11.08
C THR A 111 -1.90 2.00 -9.74
N GLU A 112 -3.10 1.77 -9.23
CA GLU A 112 -3.37 1.19 -7.93
C GLU A 112 -3.11 -0.32 -7.95
N TRP A 113 -2.79 -0.87 -6.79
CA TRP A 113 -3.02 -2.28 -6.53
C TRP A 113 -4.53 -2.52 -6.66
N ASN A 114 -4.93 -3.33 -7.63
CA ASN A 114 -6.29 -3.80 -7.73
C ASN A 114 -6.31 -5.30 -7.42
N ALA A 115 -7.37 -5.70 -6.75
CA ALA A 115 -7.58 -7.09 -6.46
C ALA A 115 -8.92 -7.52 -7.04
N GLY A 116 -8.94 -8.67 -7.69
CA GLY A 116 -10.19 -9.30 -8.11
C GLY A 116 -11.18 -9.45 -6.93
N PRO A 117 -12.49 -9.33 -7.18
CA PRO A 117 -13.47 -9.66 -6.15
C PRO A 117 -13.49 -11.18 -5.94
N LEU A 118 -13.36 -11.62 -4.69
CA LEU A 118 -13.58 -13.02 -4.31
C LEU A 118 -15.07 -13.38 -4.39
N PHE A 119 -15.36 -14.60 -4.85
CA PHE A 119 -16.68 -15.19 -4.76
C PHE A 119 -17.03 -15.54 -3.30
N VAL A 120 -18.34 -15.54 -3.00
CA VAL A 120 -18.87 -15.89 -1.66
C VAL A 120 -18.29 -17.20 -1.12
N ARG A 121 -18.15 -18.22 -1.98
CA ARG A 121 -17.57 -19.52 -1.59
C ARG A 121 -16.08 -19.47 -1.30
N GLU A 122 -15.33 -18.63 -2.02
CA GLU A 122 -13.89 -18.45 -1.77
C GLU A 122 -13.67 -17.77 -0.41
N LEU A 123 -14.49 -16.77 -0.07
CA LEU A 123 -14.47 -16.16 1.27
C LEU A 123 -14.78 -17.18 2.37
N CYS A 124 -15.73 -18.09 2.14
CA CYS A 124 -16.02 -19.15 3.09
C CYS A 124 -14.86 -20.16 3.22
N ILE A 125 -14.19 -20.50 2.12
CA ILE A 125 -12.97 -21.35 2.14
C ILE A 125 -11.87 -20.68 2.95
N LEU A 126 -11.59 -19.40 2.70
CA LEU A 126 -10.60 -18.64 3.47
C LEU A 126 -10.93 -18.63 4.97
N LYS A 127 -12.21 -18.45 5.33
CA LYS A 127 -12.66 -18.54 6.73
C LYS A 127 -12.40 -19.93 7.33
N VAL A 128 -12.66 -21.01 6.60
CA VAL A 128 -12.38 -22.38 7.09
C VAL A 128 -10.89 -22.61 7.31
N VAL A 129 -10.04 -22.20 6.37
CA VAL A 129 -8.58 -22.33 6.48
C VAL A 129 -8.08 -21.51 7.68
N GLU A 130 -8.57 -20.29 7.86
CA GLU A 130 -8.29 -19.44 9.01
C GLU A 130 -8.66 -20.12 10.35
N GLU A 131 -9.89 -20.62 10.46
CA GLU A 131 -10.40 -21.25 11.69
C GLU A 131 -9.67 -22.55 12.04
N ILE A 132 -9.36 -23.41 11.06
CA ILE A 132 -8.61 -24.64 11.32
C ILE A 132 -7.18 -24.31 11.75
N THR A 133 -6.52 -23.36 11.08
CA THR A 133 -5.13 -23.00 11.39
C THR A 133 -4.95 -22.30 12.74
N ASN A 134 -6.03 -21.76 13.31
CA ASN A 134 -6.04 -21.23 14.68
C ASN A 134 -6.16 -22.31 15.77
N LYS A 135 -6.53 -23.55 15.41
CA LYS A 135 -6.61 -24.66 16.39
C LYS A 135 -5.19 -25.11 16.79
N PRO A 136 -4.94 -25.38 18.09
CA PRO A 136 -3.62 -25.82 18.54
C PRO A 136 -3.27 -27.18 17.92
N GLY A 137 -2.04 -27.30 17.42
CA GLY A 137 -1.53 -28.55 16.83
C GLY A 137 -2.21 -28.96 15.53
N TRP A 138 -2.90 -28.04 14.84
CA TRP A 138 -3.67 -28.35 13.63
C TRP A 138 -2.84 -29.10 12.55
N TRP A 139 -1.57 -28.73 12.36
CA TRP A 139 -0.67 -29.32 11.37
C TRP A 139 -0.37 -30.81 11.61
N SER A 140 -0.44 -31.25 12.86
CA SER A 140 -0.31 -32.68 13.19
C SER A 140 -1.65 -33.37 13.07
N ASN A 141 -2.71 -32.71 13.57
CA ASN A 141 -4.05 -33.26 13.68
C ASN A 141 -4.76 -33.44 12.33
N ILE A 142 -4.37 -32.68 11.29
CA ILE A 142 -4.92 -32.78 9.93
C ILE A 142 -4.65 -34.14 9.25
N HIS A 143 -3.78 -34.97 9.85
CA HIS A 143 -3.50 -36.34 9.37
C HIS A 143 -4.37 -37.40 10.06
N ASP A 144 -5.09 -37.05 11.13
CA ASP A 144 -5.98 -37.95 11.85
C ASP A 144 -7.40 -37.89 11.25
N THR A 145 -7.82 -39.00 10.64
CA THR A 145 -9.15 -39.13 10.01
C THR A 145 -10.29 -38.80 10.96
N HIS A 146 -10.21 -39.18 12.24
CA HIS A 146 -11.27 -38.92 13.21
C HIS A 146 -11.38 -37.44 13.56
N ILE A 147 -10.25 -36.71 13.58
CA ILE A 147 -10.24 -35.27 13.79
C ILE A 147 -10.78 -34.55 12.55
N ILE A 148 -10.35 -34.96 11.36
CA ILE A 148 -10.86 -34.43 10.08
C ILE A 148 -12.38 -34.58 10.02
N ASP A 149 -12.91 -35.77 10.32
CA ASP A 149 -14.35 -36.02 10.28
C ASP A 149 -15.12 -35.13 11.26
N ARG A 150 -14.53 -34.84 12.43
CA ARG A 150 -15.10 -33.91 13.40
C ARG A 150 -15.10 -32.49 12.85
N TRP A 151 -13.99 -31.99 12.34
CA TRP A 151 -13.91 -30.64 11.77
C TRP A 151 -14.85 -30.46 10.58
N LYS A 152 -14.95 -31.45 9.68
CA LYS A 152 -15.91 -31.43 8.59
C LYS A 152 -17.35 -31.33 9.10
N LYS A 153 -17.71 -32.10 10.13
CA LYS A 153 -19.04 -32.00 10.76
C LYS A 153 -19.28 -30.64 11.41
N GLU A 154 -18.29 -30.08 12.10
CA GLU A 154 -18.37 -28.73 12.68
C GLU A 154 -18.64 -27.70 11.58
N ILE A 155 -17.84 -27.69 10.51
CA ILE A 155 -17.90 -26.74 9.39
C ILE A 155 -19.21 -26.84 8.62
N LEU A 156 -19.67 -28.06 8.31
CA LEU A 156 -20.93 -28.29 7.60
C LEU A 156 -22.16 -27.98 8.48
N GLY A 157 -21.99 -27.95 9.80
CA GLY A 157 -23.04 -27.57 10.75
C GLY A 157 -23.15 -26.07 11.01
N LEU A 158 -22.24 -25.25 10.49
CA LEU A 158 -22.29 -23.79 10.65
C LEU A 158 -23.43 -23.19 9.83
N GLU A 159 -24.09 -22.17 10.40
CA GLU A 159 -25.07 -21.36 9.68
C GLU A 159 -24.35 -20.31 8.83
N TRP A 160 -23.84 -20.72 7.67
CA TRP A 160 -23.04 -19.88 6.76
C TRP A 160 -23.71 -18.57 6.37
N SER A 161 -25.04 -18.55 6.22
CA SER A 161 -25.81 -17.33 5.95
C SER A 161 -25.68 -16.25 7.03
N LYS A 162 -25.26 -16.59 8.27
CA LYS A 162 -24.95 -15.61 9.32
C LYS A 162 -23.57 -15.00 9.16
N TYR A 163 -22.63 -15.72 8.54
CA TYR A 163 -21.29 -15.22 8.27
C TYR A 163 -21.29 -14.25 7.08
N LEU A 164 -21.96 -14.63 5.98
CA LEU A 164 -22.05 -13.80 4.78
C LEU A 164 -23.38 -14.06 4.05
N THR A 165 -23.97 -13.01 3.47
CA THR A 165 -25.22 -13.14 2.71
C THR A 165 -25.04 -14.10 1.53
N TYR A 166 -25.98 -15.03 1.36
CA TYR A 166 -25.94 -16.09 0.35
C TYR A 166 -24.81 -17.11 0.50
N ALA A 167 -24.11 -17.12 1.64
CA ALA A 167 -23.06 -18.10 1.86
C ALA A 167 -23.61 -19.51 2.02
N ASP A 168 -22.95 -20.42 1.34
CA ASP A 168 -23.12 -21.85 1.47
C ASP A 168 -21.75 -22.53 1.58
N PHE A 169 -21.76 -23.73 2.15
CA PHE A 169 -20.55 -24.54 2.24
C PHE A 169 -20.89 -25.99 2.00
N THR A 170 -20.28 -26.57 0.98
CA THR A 170 -20.61 -27.92 0.52
C THR A 170 -19.61 -28.95 1.07
N PRO A 171 -19.99 -30.24 1.16
CA PRO A 171 -19.05 -31.30 1.52
C PRO A 171 -17.80 -31.32 0.64
N SER A 172 -17.95 -31.09 -0.67
CA SER A 172 -16.81 -31.03 -1.59
C SER A 172 -15.85 -29.89 -1.27
N MET A 173 -16.35 -28.71 -0.87
CA MET A 173 -15.50 -27.61 -0.43
C MET A 173 -14.71 -27.98 0.84
N ALA A 174 -15.35 -28.70 1.77
CA ALA A 174 -14.67 -29.21 2.96
C ALA A 174 -13.56 -30.20 2.62
N ASP A 175 -13.79 -31.09 1.66
CA ASP A 175 -12.77 -32.03 1.18
C ASP A 175 -11.56 -31.29 0.59
N TRP A 176 -11.80 -30.29 -0.27
CA TRP A 176 -10.74 -29.46 -0.85
C TRP A 176 -9.94 -28.68 0.21
N CYS A 177 -10.63 -28.05 1.18
CA CYS A 177 -9.95 -27.35 2.27
C CYS A 177 -9.01 -28.29 3.05
N ILE A 178 -9.44 -29.53 3.30
CA ILE A 178 -8.63 -30.51 4.03
C ILE A 178 -7.41 -30.93 3.21
N GLU A 179 -7.55 -31.16 1.90
CA GLU A 179 -6.40 -31.47 1.05
C GLU A 179 -5.40 -30.32 0.97
N GLU A 180 -5.89 -29.07 0.84
CA GLU A 180 -5.06 -27.87 0.90
C GLU A 180 -4.32 -27.76 2.26
N LEU A 181 -5.03 -27.97 3.37
CA LEU A 181 -4.45 -27.89 4.71
C LEU A 181 -3.40 -28.97 4.98
N LYS A 182 -3.51 -30.16 4.39
CA LYS A 182 -2.45 -31.17 4.46
C LYS A 182 -1.16 -30.68 3.81
N LEU A 183 -1.27 -30.09 2.61
CA LEU A 183 -0.11 -29.49 1.92
C LEU A 183 0.50 -28.34 2.73
N LYS A 184 -0.35 -27.47 3.29
CA LYS A 184 0.09 -26.36 4.16
C LYS A 184 0.71 -26.85 5.47
N ALA A 185 0.27 -27.99 6.00
CA ALA A 185 0.85 -28.57 7.21
C ALA A 185 2.28 -29.04 6.99
N ASP A 186 2.58 -29.64 5.84
CA ASP A 186 3.94 -30.01 5.46
C ASP A 186 4.83 -28.77 5.31
N LEU A 187 4.31 -27.71 4.67
CA LEU A 187 5.00 -26.42 4.58
C LEU A 187 5.31 -25.85 5.97
N TYR A 188 4.30 -25.75 6.84
CA TYR A 188 4.45 -25.23 8.21
C TYR A 188 5.42 -26.06 9.06
N LYS A 189 5.43 -27.39 8.89
CA LYS A 189 6.38 -28.25 9.60
C LYS A 189 7.82 -27.95 9.21
N ASN A 190 8.06 -27.69 7.93
CA ASN A 190 9.39 -27.43 7.38
C ASN A 190 9.88 -25.99 7.64
N THR A 191 8.99 -24.99 7.55
CA THR A 191 9.38 -23.57 7.58
C THR A 191 8.93 -22.85 8.86
N GLY A 192 7.92 -23.35 9.56
CA GLY A 192 7.22 -22.62 10.63
C GLY A 192 6.33 -21.49 10.13
N LEU A 193 6.10 -21.40 8.82
CA LEU A 193 5.29 -20.39 8.16
C LEU A 193 4.11 -21.07 7.47
N ILE A 194 2.93 -20.44 7.55
CA ILE A 194 1.75 -20.88 6.81
C ILE A 194 1.06 -19.70 6.12
N PRO A 195 0.85 -19.79 4.80
CA PRO A 195 0.00 -18.86 4.07
C PRO A 195 -1.47 -19.22 4.36
N VAL A 196 -2.27 -18.26 4.83
CA VAL A 196 -3.64 -18.48 5.31
C VAL A 196 -4.69 -17.72 4.50
N LEU A 197 -4.49 -16.42 4.30
CA LEU A 197 -5.34 -15.61 3.44
C LEU A 197 -4.65 -15.45 2.09
N ASP A 198 -4.67 -16.52 1.31
CA ASP A 198 -3.89 -16.64 0.07
C ASP A 198 -4.70 -16.11 -1.10
N TYR A 199 -4.82 -14.79 -1.14
CA TYR A 199 -5.45 -14.06 -2.23
C TYR A 199 -4.39 -13.27 -3.03
N ASP A 200 -4.79 -12.22 -3.75
CA ASP A 200 -3.86 -11.34 -4.49
C ASP A 200 -2.71 -10.85 -3.59
N ASP A 201 -3.00 -10.61 -2.31
CA ASP A 201 -2.00 -10.48 -1.26
C ASP A 201 -2.14 -11.62 -0.23
N CYS A 202 -1.02 -12.26 0.10
CA CYS A 202 -0.97 -13.40 1.00
C CYS A 202 -0.66 -12.97 2.45
N VAL A 203 -1.51 -13.38 3.40
CA VAL A 203 -1.19 -13.26 4.83
C VAL A 203 -0.54 -14.54 5.34
N ILE A 204 0.71 -14.42 5.80
CA ILE A 204 1.49 -15.52 6.37
C ILE A 204 1.44 -15.46 7.90
N LYS A 205 1.08 -16.57 8.54
CA LYS A 205 1.19 -16.76 9.98
C LYS A 205 2.46 -17.52 10.36
N SER A 206 2.99 -17.21 11.55
CA SER A 206 4.04 -17.99 12.18
C SER A 206 3.96 -17.93 13.70
N ASP A 207 4.06 -19.09 14.34
CA ASP A 207 4.24 -19.18 15.79
C ASP A 207 5.71 -19.20 16.21
N LYS A 208 6.65 -19.17 15.25
CA LYS A 208 8.09 -19.34 15.50
C LYS A 208 8.92 -18.09 15.27
N LEU A 209 8.44 -17.15 14.45
CA LEU A 209 9.21 -15.94 14.09
C LEU A 209 9.37 -14.96 15.26
N VAL A 210 8.34 -14.83 16.11
CA VAL A 210 8.36 -13.89 17.24
C VAL A 210 8.70 -14.65 18.53
N PRO A 211 9.79 -14.29 19.23
CA PRO A 211 10.11 -14.90 20.52
C PRO A 211 8.97 -14.72 21.53
N GLU A 212 8.70 -15.77 22.30
CA GLU A 212 7.58 -15.81 23.26
C GLU A 212 7.65 -14.68 24.30
N ALA A 213 8.85 -14.26 24.70
CA ALA A 213 9.04 -13.13 25.60
C ALA A 213 8.53 -11.81 24.97
N LEU A 214 8.91 -11.54 23.72
CA LEU A 214 8.48 -10.34 22.99
C LEU A 214 6.97 -10.36 22.75
N LYS A 215 6.40 -11.51 22.36
CA LYS A 215 4.95 -11.67 22.19
C LYS A 215 4.19 -11.32 23.47
N ARG A 216 4.69 -11.74 24.64
CA ARG A 216 4.09 -11.41 25.94
C ARG A 216 4.17 -9.92 26.25
N GLU A 217 5.33 -9.29 26.04
CA GLU A 217 5.49 -7.85 26.25
C GLU A 217 4.54 -7.02 25.37
N LEU A 218 4.43 -7.37 24.09
CA LEU A 218 3.49 -6.73 23.16
C LEU A 218 2.03 -6.91 23.60
N SER A 219 1.65 -8.11 24.05
CA SER A 219 0.30 -8.36 24.57
C SER A 219 0.00 -7.55 25.83
N ILE A 220 0.96 -7.41 26.74
CA ILE A 220 0.82 -6.56 27.94
C ILE A 220 0.69 -5.09 27.54
N GLY A 221 1.53 -4.60 26.61
CA GLY A 221 1.49 -3.24 26.10
C GLY A 221 0.15 -2.90 25.45
N SER A 222 -0.34 -3.78 24.56
CA SER A 222 -1.65 -3.65 23.92
C SER A 222 -2.80 -3.55 24.93
N LYS A 223 -2.83 -4.42 25.95
CA LYS A 223 -3.85 -4.35 27.02
C LYS A 223 -3.81 -3.03 27.79
N LYS A 224 -2.63 -2.52 28.10
CA LYS A 224 -2.47 -1.21 28.78
C LYS A 224 -3.03 -0.07 27.92
N LEU A 225 -2.75 -0.09 26.61
CA LEU A 225 -3.27 0.91 25.68
C LEU A 225 -4.80 0.86 25.61
N SER A 226 -5.38 -0.33 25.45
CA SER A 226 -6.84 -0.50 25.41
C SER A 226 -7.52 -0.02 26.70
N GLN A 227 -6.88 -0.19 27.86
CA GLN A 227 -7.41 0.27 29.15
C GLN A 227 -7.22 1.78 29.40
N ALA A 228 -6.28 2.41 28.68
CA ALA A 228 -5.95 3.83 28.85
C ALA A 228 -6.84 4.76 28.00
N ILE A 229 -7.62 4.22 27.06
CA ILE A 229 -8.55 4.98 26.23
C ILE A 229 -9.93 4.95 26.91
N PRO A 230 -10.48 6.08 27.38
CA PRO A 230 -11.83 6.14 27.93
C PRO A 230 -12.89 5.80 26.87
N ASP A 231 -13.93 5.05 27.25
CA ASP A 231 -15.01 4.60 26.36
C ASP A 231 -15.77 5.74 25.65
N ASP A 232 -15.65 6.98 26.15
CA ASP A 232 -16.35 8.17 25.62
C ASP A 232 -15.85 8.66 24.23
N ASN A 233 -14.78 8.07 23.67
CA ASN A 233 -14.26 8.41 22.34
C ASN A 233 -14.40 7.29 21.29
N ILE A 234 -15.06 6.18 21.61
CA ILE A 234 -15.33 5.12 20.63
C ILE A 234 -16.67 5.42 19.96
N SER A 235 -16.61 6.10 18.81
CA SER A 235 -17.72 6.08 17.86
C SER A 235 -18.15 4.62 17.66
N HIS A 236 -19.44 4.34 17.81
CA HIS A 236 -20.09 3.04 17.68
C HIS A 236 -20.02 2.41 16.26
N ASP A 237 -19.16 2.92 15.37
CA ASP A 237 -19.03 2.52 13.98
C ASP A 237 -17.97 1.45 13.70
N LEU A 238 -17.39 0.81 14.72
CA LEU A 238 -16.56 -0.37 14.46
C LEU A 238 -17.46 -1.56 14.12
N PRO A 239 -17.38 -2.14 12.90
CA PRO A 239 -18.09 -3.37 12.60
C PRO A 239 -17.59 -4.49 13.54
N PRO A 240 -18.47 -5.44 13.91
CA PRO A 240 -18.10 -6.53 14.79
C PRO A 240 -16.91 -7.29 14.20
N SER A 241 -15.92 -7.57 15.05
CA SER A 241 -14.73 -8.34 14.69
C SER A 241 -15.11 -9.65 14.00
N ILE A 242 -14.52 -9.89 12.84
CA ILE A 242 -14.65 -11.10 11.99
C ILE A 242 -14.07 -12.34 12.67
#